data_AF-A0A955EHE1-F1
#
_entry.id   AF-A0A955EHE1-F1
#
_cell.length_a   1.000
_cell.length_b   1.000
_cell.length_c   1.000
_cell.angle_alpha   90.00
_cell.angle_beta   90.00
_cell.angle_gamma   90.00
#
_symmetry.space_group_name_H-M   'P 1'
#
loop_
_entity.id
_entity.type
_entity.pdbx_description
1 polymer ?
#
loop_
_entity_poly.entity_id
_entity_poly.type
_entity_poly.pdbx_seq_one_letter_code
_entity_poly.pdbx_strand_id
1 'polypeptide(L)'
;MGSKTSCMWRLMSVVSVAGAVAAVHADPYDPPPSYYAGATGTGATLKAQLTAAMSAGHIQRSYGDFRYSAAIHDADPNVPGKVLLCYNRASVNAGWDNGITWNREHVWPQSLQPGDASNSSKGNLGDPHALRPCNPSINSSRGNKPFAY
;
A
#
# COMPACT_ATOMS: atom_id res chain seq x y z
N MET A 1 -71.33 -30.26 36.26
CA MET A 1 -70.91 -29.17 35.37
C MET A 1 -69.43 -29.35 35.05
N GLY A 2 -69.07 -29.50 33.76
CA GLY A 2 -67.70 -29.52 33.17
C GLY A 2 -66.87 -30.79 33.43
N SER A 3 -66.60 -31.75 32.52
CA SER A 3 -65.98 -31.69 31.18
C SER A 3 -64.61 -30.96 31.26
N LYS A 4 -63.43 -31.46 30.90
CA LYS A 4 -63.03 -32.41 29.83
C LYS A 4 -61.49 -32.54 29.78
N THR A 5 -61.00 -33.65 29.23
CA THR A 5 -59.74 -33.87 28.46
C THR A 5 -58.34 -33.85 29.13
N SER A 6 -57.72 -35.04 29.06
CA SER A 6 -56.28 -35.29 28.91
C SER A 6 -55.66 -34.48 27.78
N CYS A 7 -54.39 -34.06 27.93
CA CYS A 7 -53.46 -33.90 26.81
C CYS A 7 -52.01 -33.95 27.32
N MET A 8 -51.35 -35.07 27.03
CA MET A 8 -49.89 -35.18 26.93
C MET A 8 -49.34 -34.02 26.10
N TRP A 9 -48.40 -33.26 26.64
CA TRP A 9 -47.51 -32.43 25.84
C TRP A 9 -46.08 -32.97 25.94
N ARG A 10 -45.72 -33.70 24.89
CA ARG A 10 -44.40 -34.26 24.62
C ARG A 10 -43.45 -33.08 24.41
N LEU A 11 -42.39 -32.95 25.23
CA LEU A 11 -41.31 -32.00 24.95
C LEU A 11 -40.72 -32.32 23.57
N MET A 12 -40.97 -31.49 22.57
CA MET A 12 -40.15 -31.46 21.35
C MET A 12 -38.91 -30.64 21.68
N SER A 13 -37.80 -31.31 21.99
CA SER A 13 -36.49 -30.69 21.94
C SER A 13 -36.23 -30.24 20.50
N VAL A 14 -36.32 -28.93 20.27
CA VAL A 14 -35.80 -28.30 19.06
C VAL A 14 -34.28 -28.36 19.18
N VAL A 15 -33.65 -29.28 18.46
CA VAL A 15 -32.20 -29.25 18.26
C VAL A 15 -31.93 -28.13 17.27
N SER A 16 -31.63 -26.95 17.79
CA SER A 16 -31.07 -25.86 17.01
C SER A 16 -29.68 -26.29 16.57
N VAL A 17 -29.53 -26.77 15.34
CA VAL A 17 -28.21 -26.86 14.72
C VAL A 17 -27.81 -25.42 14.40
N ALA A 18 -27.16 -24.77 15.37
CA ALA A 18 -26.40 -23.56 15.10
C ALA A 18 -25.23 -23.97 14.21
N GLY A 19 -25.47 -24.00 12.90
CA GLY A 19 -24.39 -24.03 11.93
C GLY A 19 -23.61 -22.74 12.12
N ALA A 20 -22.43 -22.83 12.74
CA ALA A 20 -21.47 -21.76 12.72
C ALA A 20 -21.12 -21.52 11.25
N VAL A 21 -21.74 -20.51 10.64
CA VAL A 21 -21.16 -19.88 9.46
C VAL A 21 -19.81 -19.36 9.93
N ALA A 22 -18.73 -20.03 9.52
CA ALA A 22 -17.40 -19.51 9.72
C ALA A 22 -17.41 -18.10 9.13
N ALA A 23 -17.23 -17.08 9.98
CA ALA A 23 -16.90 -15.77 9.48
C ALA A 23 -15.66 -15.98 8.64
N VAL A 24 -15.78 -15.77 7.32
CA VAL A 24 -14.61 -15.52 6.47
C VAL A 24 -13.95 -14.32 7.12
N HIS A 25 -12.92 -14.60 7.92
CA HIS A 25 -12.10 -13.56 8.49
C HIS A 25 -11.45 -12.95 7.26
N ALA A 26 -11.88 -11.73 6.90
CA ALA A 26 -11.21 -10.96 5.88
C ALA A 26 -9.72 -10.97 6.23
N ASP A 27 -8.88 -11.28 5.25
CA ASP A 27 -7.44 -11.15 5.41
C ASP A 27 -7.15 -9.70 5.84
N PRO A 28 -6.14 -9.43 6.71
CA PRO A 28 -5.75 -8.07 7.05
C PRO A 28 -5.49 -7.15 5.83
N TYR A 29 -5.27 -7.71 4.65
CA TYR A 29 -5.05 -7.01 3.39
C TYR A 29 -6.24 -7.05 2.43
N ASP A 30 -7.37 -7.67 2.82
CA ASP A 30 -8.59 -7.64 2.02
C ASP A 30 -9.17 -6.22 1.92
N PRO A 31 -9.79 -5.88 0.78
CA PRO A 31 -10.48 -4.59 0.67
C PRO A 31 -11.59 -4.51 1.72
N PRO A 32 -11.85 -3.32 2.30
CA PRO A 32 -12.96 -3.13 3.21
C PRO A 32 -14.28 -3.61 2.59
N PRO A 33 -15.25 -4.08 3.41
CA PRO A 33 -16.56 -4.43 2.90
C PRO A 33 -17.13 -3.30 2.03
N SER A 34 -17.71 -3.65 0.88
CA SER A 34 -18.27 -2.72 -0.11
C SER A 34 -17.30 -1.79 -0.85
N TYR A 35 -15.97 -1.91 -0.67
CA TYR A 35 -14.99 -1.03 -1.31
C TYR A 35 -15.14 -0.94 -2.85
N TYR A 36 -15.47 -2.06 -3.49
CA TYR A 36 -15.73 -2.12 -4.94
C TYR A 36 -17.22 -2.10 -5.33
N ALA A 37 -18.14 -1.86 -4.40
CA ALA A 37 -19.58 -1.95 -4.67
C ALA A 37 -20.06 -0.97 -5.77
N GLY A 38 -19.39 0.18 -5.91
CA GLY A 38 -19.66 1.18 -6.95
C GLY A 38 -18.95 0.94 -8.29
N ALA A 39 -18.12 -0.10 -8.39
CA ALA A 39 -17.36 -0.42 -9.60
C ALA A 39 -18.16 -1.39 -10.49
N THR A 40 -18.69 -0.88 -11.60
CA THR A 40 -19.62 -1.55 -12.51
C THR A 40 -19.27 -1.24 -13.97
N GLY A 41 -19.82 -2.00 -14.90
CA GLY A 41 -19.56 -1.81 -16.32
C GLY A 41 -18.12 -2.17 -16.72
N THR A 42 -17.62 -1.57 -17.80
CA THR A 42 -16.30 -1.88 -18.38
C THR A 42 -15.62 -0.64 -18.95
N GLY A 43 -14.37 -0.78 -19.41
CA GLY A 43 -13.65 0.28 -20.13
C GLY A 43 -13.47 1.56 -19.30
N ALA A 44 -13.78 2.70 -19.91
CA ALA A 44 -13.59 4.02 -19.30
C ALA A 44 -14.43 4.22 -18.02
N THR A 45 -15.67 3.72 -18.00
CA THR A 45 -16.57 3.82 -16.84
C THR A 45 -15.98 3.09 -15.63
N LEU A 46 -15.58 1.83 -15.83
CA LEU A 46 -14.97 1.04 -14.76
C LEU A 46 -13.66 1.69 -14.27
N LYS A 47 -12.81 2.16 -15.20
CA LYS A 47 -11.56 2.85 -14.86
C LYS A 47 -11.80 4.07 -13.98
N ALA A 48 -12.79 4.91 -14.31
CA ALA A 48 -13.11 6.11 -13.54
C ALA A 48 -13.62 5.76 -12.14
N GLN A 49 -14.51 4.78 -12.01
CA GLN A 49 -15.05 4.33 -10.72
C GLN A 49 -13.96 3.76 -9.81
N LEU A 50 -13.09 2.91 -10.35
CA LEU A 50 -11.95 2.36 -9.59
C LEU A 50 -10.97 3.46 -9.19
N THR A 51 -10.66 4.39 -10.10
CA THR A 51 -9.75 5.51 -9.79
C THR A 51 -10.30 6.39 -8.68
N ALA A 52 -11.60 6.68 -8.70
CA ALA A 52 -12.27 7.44 -7.65
C ALA A 52 -12.21 6.70 -6.30
N ALA A 53 -12.51 5.40 -6.28
CA ALA A 53 -12.42 4.57 -5.07
C ALA A 53 -10.99 4.55 -4.49
N MET A 54 -9.98 4.33 -5.33
CA MET A 54 -8.56 4.27 -4.91
C MET A 54 -8.00 5.63 -4.48
N SER A 55 -8.49 6.72 -5.05
CA SER A 55 -7.98 8.07 -4.75
C SER A 55 -8.68 8.71 -3.55
N ALA A 56 -9.84 8.19 -3.14
CA ALA A 56 -10.59 8.69 -2.00
C ALA A 56 -9.77 8.57 -0.71
N GLY A 57 -9.44 9.70 -0.10
CA GLY A 57 -8.61 9.74 1.12
C GLY A 57 -7.13 9.43 0.92
N HIS A 58 -6.67 9.20 -0.32
CA HIS A 58 -5.26 8.95 -0.59
C HIS A 58 -4.42 10.22 -0.40
N ILE A 59 -3.47 10.16 0.53
CA ILE A 59 -2.53 11.26 0.79
C ILE A 59 -1.32 11.11 -0.14
N GLN A 60 -1.32 11.88 -1.22
CA GLN A 60 -0.19 11.92 -2.15
C GLN A 60 1.01 12.64 -1.55
N ARG A 61 2.08 11.88 -1.32
CA ARG A 61 3.41 12.42 -1.02
C ARG A 61 4.06 12.98 -2.28
N SER A 62 4.83 14.03 -2.09
CA SER A 62 5.66 14.60 -3.15
C SER A 62 7.03 13.93 -3.19
N TYR A 63 7.72 14.06 -4.31
CA TYR A 63 9.12 13.67 -4.45
C TYR A 63 10.00 14.35 -3.38
N GLY A 64 9.68 15.58 -2.99
CA GLY A 64 10.30 16.31 -1.88
C GLY A 64 10.10 15.65 -0.52
N ASP A 65 8.90 15.16 -0.24
CA ASP A 65 8.55 14.52 1.04
C ASP A 65 9.34 13.23 1.30
N PHE A 66 9.78 12.54 0.24
CA PHE A 66 10.56 11.30 0.34
C PHE A 66 11.78 11.43 1.27
N ARG A 67 12.39 12.61 1.31
CA ARG A 67 13.57 12.92 2.14
C ARG A 67 13.35 12.58 3.62
N TYR A 68 12.12 12.75 4.08
CA TYR A 68 11.75 12.54 5.48
C TYR A 68 11.14 11.16 5.71
N SER A 69 10.53 10.55 4.69
CA SER A 69 9.93 9.22 4.83
C SER A 69 10.95 8.08 4.66
N ALA A 70 12.08 8.29 3.98
CA ALA A 70 13.13 7.27 3.82
C ALA A 70 13.63 6.70 5.16
N ALA A 71 13.70 7.54 6.19
CA ALA A 71 14.07 7.13 7.55
C ALA A 71 13.06 6.17 8.21
N ILE A 72 11.87 6.00 7.63
CA ILE A 72 10.81 5.10 8.12
C ILE A 72 10.85 3.77 7.37
N HIS A 73 10.83 3.80 6.04
CA HIS A 73 10.68 2.59 5.23
C HIS A 73 12.00 1.97 4.75
N ASP A 74 13.09 2.75 4.68
CA ASP A 74 14.43 2.27 4.31
C ASP A 74 15.40 2.30 5.50
N ALA A 75 14.88 2.37 6.73
CA ALA A 75 15.68 2.37 7.94
C ALA A 75 16.58 1.13 8.03
N ASP A 76 17.81 1.30 8.49
CA ASP A 76 18.65 0.18 8.87
C ASP A 76 18.11 -0.46 10.15
N PRO A 77 17.62 -1.71 10.12
CA PRO A 77 17.05 -2.35 11.29
C PRO A 77 18.07 -2.58 12.42
N ASN A 78 19.36 -2.57 12.11
CA ASN A 78 20.42 -2.83 13.07
C ASN A 78 21.07 -1.55 13.62
N VAL A 79 20.92 -0.42 12.93
CA VAL A 79 21.57 0.85 13.31
C VAL A 79 20.57 2.00 13.28
N PRO A 80 20.00 2.38 14.44
CA PRO A 80 19.06 3.49 14.54
C PRO A 80 19.61 4.79 13.95
N GLY A 81 18.74 5.55 13.28
CA GLY A 81 19.11 6.83 12.65
C GLY A 81 19.85 6.68 11.32
N LYS A 82 20.00 5.45 10.80
CA LYS A 82 20.57 5.19 9.48
C LYS A 82 19.54 4.61 8.51
N VAL A 83 19.83 4.77 7.22
CA VAL A 83 19.11 4.14 6.12
C VAL A 83 20.03 3.22 5.34
N LEU A 84 19.47 2.15 4.77
CA LEU A 84 20.18 1.27 3.85
C LEU A 84 20.01 1.75 2.42
N LEU A 85 21.14 2.02 1.76
CA LEU A 85 21.13 2.46 0.36
C LEU A 85 20.79 1.32 -0.60
N CYS A 86 20.02 1.63 -1.63
CA CYS A 86 19.79 0.69 -2.72
C CYS A 86 21.09 0.40 -3.48
N TYR A 87 21.14 -0.77 -4.12
CA TYR A 87 22.28 -1.33 -4.85
C TYR A 87 23.46 -1.81 -3.99
N ASN A 88 24.02 -0.98 -3.10
CA ASN A 88 25.23 -1.37 -2.33
C ASN A 88 24.95 -1.73 -0.86
N ARG A 89 23.70 -1.55 -0.39
CA ARG A 89 23.27 -1.81 1.01
C ARG A 89 24.11 -1.08 2.06
N ALA A 90 24.76 0.02 1.70
CA ALA A 90 25.55 0.79 2.65
C ALA A 90 24.61 1.43 3.70
N SER A 91 25.01 1.34 4.97
CA SER A 91 24.30 1.95 6.09
C SER A 91 24.83 3.35 6.37
N VAL A 92 24.04 4.36 5.99
CA VAL A 92 24.44 5.78 6.03
C VAL A 92 23.50 6.62 6.87
N ASN A 93 23.92 7.83 7.26
CA ASN A 93 23.07 8.75 8.02
C ASN A 93 21.75 9.01 7.28
N ALA A 94 20.62 8.86 7.98
CA ALA A 94 19.29 9.07 7.41
C ALA A 94 18.99 10.54 7.12
N GLY A 95 19.65 11.47 7.83
CA GLY A 95 19.42 12.90 7.67
C GLY A 95 19.65 13.38 6.24
N TRP A 96 18.72 14.21 5.74
CA TRP A 96 18.86 14.83 4.43
C TRP A 96 19.89 15.97 4.47
N ASP A 97 20.98 15.83 3.73
CA ASP A 97 22.11 16.77 3.67
C ASP A 97 22.24 17.40 2.28
N ASN A 98 21.09 17.71 1.67
CA ASN A 98 21.01 18.22 0.30
C ASN A 98 21.54 17.25 -0.78
N GLY A 99 21.46 15.94 -0.51
CA GLY A 99 21.77 14.92 -1.49
C GLY A 99 23.25 14.53 -1.55
N ILE A 100 24.05 14.92 -0.55
CA ILE A 100 25.49 14.67 -0.51
C ILE A 100 25.75 13.21 -0.13
N THR A 101 25.17 12.73 0.96
CA THR A 101 25.34 11.35 1.42
C THR A 101 24.55 10.37 0.56
N TRP A 102 23.32 10.73 0.24
CA TRP A 102 22.40 9.91 -0.55
C TRP A 102 21.42 10.79 -1.32
N ASN A 103 21.02 10.35 -2.51
CA ASN A 103 19.98 10.99 -3.30
C ASN A 103 18.80 10.03 -3.49
N ARG A 104 17.77 10.50 -4.20
CA ARG A 104 16.55 9.76 -4.49
C ARG A 104 16.70 9.04 -5.82
N GLU A 105 16.70 7.72 -5.80
CA GLU A 105 16.69 6.88 -6.99
C GLU A 105 15.26 6.48 -7.34
N HIS A 106 14.88 6.66 -8.60
CA HIS A 106 13.66 6.07 -9.14
C HIS A 106 13.97 4.64 -9.61
N VAL A 107 13.41 3.65 -8.91
CA VAL A 107 13.66 2.22 -9.21
C VAL A 107 13.28 1.91 -10.65
N TRP A 108 12.21 2.51 -11.18
CA TRP A 108 11.95 2.56 -12.61
C TRP A 108 12.41 3.92 -13.18
N PRO A 109 13.35 3.98 -14.15
CA PRO A 109 13.98 5.23 -14.55
C PRO A 109 12.99 6.35 -14.91
N GLN A 110 13.29 7.57 -14.49
CA GLN A 110 12.45 8.74 -14.76
C GLN A 110 12.21 8.94 -16.27
N SER A 111 13.18 8.65 -17.14
CA SER A 111 13.01 8.80 -18.59
C SER A 111 11.94 7.88 -19.21
N LEU A 112 11.52 6.84 -18.48
CA LEU A 112 10.44 5.95 -18.90
C LEU A 112 9.11 6.31 -18.24
N GLN A 113 9.14 7.25 -17.28
CA GLN A 113 7.95 7.78 -16.64
C GLN A 113 7.44 9.02 -17.39
N PRO A 114 6.12 9.27 -17.38
CA PRO A 114 5.59 10.54 -17.88
C PRO A 114 6.01 11.72 -16.99
N GLY A 115 6.65 12.72 -17.60
CA GLY A 115 7.01 14.00 -16.97
C GLY A 115 8.33 14.01 -16.21
N ASP A 116 8.65 15.17 -15.64
CA ASP A 116 9.91 15.40 -14.92
C ASP A 116 9.71 15.62 -13.42
N ALA A 117 10.57 15.00 -12.62
CA ALA A 117 10.52 15.11 -11.17
C ALA A 117 11.02 16.48 -10.70
N SER A 118 10.20 17.14 -9.90
CA SER A 118 10.54 18.32 -9.11
C SER A 118 10.17 18.05 -7.65
N ASN A 119 10.63 18.85 -6.70
CA ASN A 119 10.32 18.61 -5.29
C ASN A 119 8.81 18.66 -4.98
N SER A 120 8.01 19.36 -5.79
CA SER A 120 6.55 19.41 -5.67
C SER A 120 5.82 18.34 -6.47
N SER A 121 6.51 17.57 -7.33
CA SER A 121 5.89 16.52 -8.14
C SER A 121 5.28 15.44 -7.26
N LYS A 122 4.05 15.03 -7.58
CA LYS A 122 3.25 13.98 -6.90
C LYS A 122 2.91 12.88 -7.89
N GLY A 123 2.19 11.85 -7.43
CA GLY A 123 1.82 10.71 -8.28
C GLY A 123 3.04 9.83 -8.56
N ASN A 124 3.17 9.33 -9.79
CA ASN A 124 4.25 8.41 -10.19
C ASN A 124 5.65 8.93 -9.85
N LEU A 125 5.90 10.23 -10.04
CA LEU A 125 7.20 10.83 -9.80
C LEU A 125 7.52 11.02 -8.30
N GLY A 126 6.49 11.11 -7.46
CA GLY A 126 6.63 11.35 -6.02
C GLY A 126 6.32 10.13 -5.14
N ASP A 127 5.98 8.99 -5.74
CA ASP A 127 5.56 7.79 -5.05
C ASP A 127 6.71 7.19 -4.22
N PRO A 128 6.60 7.11 -2.88
CA PRO A 128 7.62 6.50 -2.04
C PRO A 128 7.91 5.04 -2.39
N HIS A 129 6.95 4.30 -2.94
CA HIS A 129 7.18 2.92 -3.37
C HIS A 129 8.14 2.83 -4.56
N ALA A 130 8.16 3.84 -5.43
CA ALA A 130 9.03 3.91 -6.60
C ALA A 130 10.40 4.54 -6.31
N LEU A 131 10.60 5.08 -5.11
CA LEU A 131 11.80 5.81 -4.72
C LEU A 131 12.62 5.06 -3.69
N ARG A 132 13.95 5.11 -3.79
CA ARG A 132 14.88 4.57 -2.77
C ARG A 132 16.04 5.51 -2.51
N PRO A 133 16.61 5.55 -1.28
CA PRO A 133 17.85 6.26 -1.02
C PRO A 133 18.98 5.54 -1.73
N CYS A 134 19.79 6.28 -2.49
CA CYS A 134 20.90 5.72 -3.25
C CYS A 134 22.17 6.56 -3.07
N ASN A 135 23.33 5.94 -3.22
CA ASN A 135 24.57 6.71 -3.31
C ASN A 135 24.54 7.55 -4.60
N PRO A 136 24.86 8.87 -4.56
CA PRO A 136 24.73 9.73 -5.73
C PRO A 136 25.57 9.28 -6.94
N SER A 137 26.77 8.75 -6.70
CA SER A 137 27.66 8.26 -7.76
C SER A 137 27.12 6.98 -8.40
N ILE A 138 26.58 6.05 -7.60
CA ILE A 138 25.97 4.82 -8.11
C ILE A 138 24.71 5.15 -8.90
N ASN A 139 23.85 6.03 -8.38
CA ASN A 139 22.65 6.49 -9.08
C ASN A 139 23.02 7.11 -10.45
N SER A 140 23.98 8.03 -10.46
CA SER A 140 24.47 8.63 -11.71
C SER A 140 24.99 7.59 -12.70
N SER A 141 25.71 6.57 -12.23
CA SER A 141 26.25 5.49 -13.06
C SER A 141 25.16 4.55 -13.62
N ARG A 142 24.09 4.33 -12.85
CA ARG A 142 22.90 3.58 -13.24
C ARG A 142 22.17 4.31 -14.36
N GLY A 143 21.95 5.62 -14.20
CA GLY A 143 21.29 6.47 -15.18
C GLY A 143 19.89 5.95 -15.55
N ASN A 144 19.61 5.84 -16.85
CA ASN A 144 18.30 5.42 -17.36
C ASN A 144 18.24 3.96 -17.84
N LYS A 145 19.18 3.12 -17.40
CA LYS A 145 19.34 1.76 -17.93
C LYS A 145 18.26 0.81 -17.37
N PRO A 146 17.75 -0.14 -18.18
CA PRO A 146 16.99 -1.27 -17.66
C PRO A 146 17.91 -2.18 -16.82
N PHE A 147 17.33 -2.96 -15.91
CA PHE A 147 18.10 -3.88 -15.07
C PHE A 147 18.58 -5.14 -15.80
N ALA A 148 17.90 -5.51 -16.87
CA ALA A 148 18.22 -6.64 -17.74
C ALA A 148 17.87 -6.28 -19.20
N TYR A 149 18.37 -7.09 -20.14
CA TYR A 149 18.13 -6.97 -21.58
C TYR A 149 17.16 -8.03 -22.07
#